data_AF-A0A2W5K6W6-F1
#
_entry.id   AF-A0A2W5K6W6-F1
#
_cell.length_a   1.000
_cell.length_b   1.000
_cell.length_c   1.000
_cell.angle_alpha   90.00
_cell.angle_beta   90.00
_cell.angle_gamma   90.00
#
_symmetry.space_group_name_H-M   'P 1'
#
loop_
_entity.id
_entity.type
_entity.pdbx_description
1 polymer ?
#
loop_
_entity_poly.entity_id
_entity_poly.type
_entity_poly.pdbx_seq_one_letter_code
_entity_poly.pdbx_strand_id
1 'polypeptide(L)'
;MIIHHNAGNLTIKGCWDVWQTRPASAHYQVETSGRIGQLVWDRDTAWHAGNWAANTTSIGIEHADASSNPWKISDACLDNGAHLVAAICRYYKLGRPTWGKNVFGHKNFSATECPASLAGTQHAAYMARAQYWYDHMTSNTPAPAPAPKPAPTPKPAPNIDALADAVIRGEYGNGNERRRRLGSNYDAVQRRVNEKLRH
;
A
#
# COMPACT_ATOMS: atom_id res chain seq x y z
N MET A 1 -9.24 17.63 -6.31
CA MET A 1 -8.53 16.35 -6.54
C MET A 1 -9.13 15.63 -7.74
N ILE A 2 -8.32 14.89 -8.47
CA ILE A 2 -8.75 14.09 -9.63
C ILE A 2 -8.39 12.63 -9.39
N ILE A 3 -9.40 11.77 -9.45
CA ILE A 3 -9.32 10.34 -9.19
C ILE A 3 -9.11 9.59 -10.49
N HIS A 4 -8.18 8.64 -10.46
CA HIS A 4 -7.80 7.76 -11.55
C HIS A 4 -7.82 6.30 -11.12
N HIS A 5 -8.00 5.41 -12.09
CA HIS A 5 -7.57 4.02 -11.99
C HIS A 5 -6.39 3.83 -12.94
N ASN A 6 -5.46 2.94 -12.61
CA ASN A 6 -4.25 2.77 -13.41
C ASN A 6 -4.39 1.73 -14.54
N ALA A 7 -5.61 1.24 -14.78
CA ALA A 7 -5.97 0.25 -15.81
C ALA A 7 -5.16 -1.05 -15.72
N GLY A 8 -4.83 -1.46 -14.49
CA GLY A 8 -4.04 -2.64 -14.18
C GLY A 8 -3.86 -2.83 -12.67
N ASN A 9 -3.02 -3.79 -12.28
CA ASN A 9 -2.66 -3.98 -10.88
C ASN A 9 -1.24 -3.47 -10.63
N LEU A 10 -1.00 -2.18 -10.89
CA LEU A 10 0.35 -1.61 -10.78
C LEU A 10 0.70 -1.26 -9.34
N THR A 11 1.94 -1.58 -8.96
CA THR A 11 2.57 -1.07 -7.73
C THR A 11 2.96 0.40 -7.89
N ILE A 12 3.36 1.05 -6.81
CA ILE A 12 3.93 2.41 -6.84
C ILE A 12 5.10 2.49 -7.84
N LYS A 13 6.01 1.51 -7.78
CA LYS A 13 7.13 1.42 -8.73
C LYS A 13 6.63 1.13 -10.14
N GLY A 14 5.61 0.28 -10.30
CA GLY A 14 5.02 -0.03 -11.60
C GLY A 14 4.44 1.20 -12.30
N CYS A 15 3.69 2.04 -11.58
CA CYS A 15 3.20 3.31 -12.11
C CYS A 15 4.36 4.23 -12.52
N TRP A 16 5.37 4.37 -11.66
CA TRP A 16 6.57 5.15 -11.99
C TRP A 16 7.26 4.63 -13.26
N ASP A 17 7.52 3.32 -13.35
CA ASP A 17 8.19 2.69 -14.49
C ASP A 17 7.44 2.97 -15.82
N VAL A 18 6.11 2.88 -15.83
CA VAL A 18 5.26 3.15 -17.01
C VAL A 18 5.39 4.60 -17.49
N TRP A 19 5.59 5.54 -16.58
CA TRP A 19 5.67 6.97 -16.88
C TRP A 19 7.03 7.42 -17.41
N GLN A 20 8.08 6.61 -17.28
CA GLN A 20 9.42 6.98 -17.75
C GLN A 20 9.53 7.08 -19.27
N THR A 21 8.58 6.53 -20.02
CA THR A 21 8.58 6.53 -21.49
C THR A 21 7.40 7.30 -22.08
N ARG A 22 6.66 8.08 -21.28
CA ARG A 22 5.50 8.83 -21.76
C ARG A 22 5.29 10.13 -20.97
N PRO A 23 4.64 11.16 -21.54
CA PRO A 23 4.36 12.41 -20.83
C PRO A 23 3.16 12.26 -19.89
N ALA A 24 3.30 11.46 -18.83
CA ALA A 24 2.27 11.27 -17.81
C ALA A 24 2.89 11.17 -16.42
N SER A 25 2.16 11.60 -15.39
CA SER A 25 2.52 11.37 -13.99
C SER A 25 1.33 11.67 -13.09
N ALA A 26 1.30 11.12 -11.87
CA ALA A 26 0.35 11.50 -10.83
C ALA A 26 1.06 11.72 -9.49
N HIS A 27 0.40 12.40 -8.56
CA HIS A 27 1.00 12.72 -7.26
C HIS A 27 1.06 11.49 -6.37
N TYR A 28 0.00 10.67 -6.38
CA TYR A 28 -0.11 9.50 -5.54
C TYR A 28 -0.54 8.27 -6.33
N GLN A 29 -0.08 7.10 -5.88
CA GLN A 29 -0.53 5.78 -6.30
C GLN A 29 -1.00 4.98 -5.09
N VAL A 30 -2.16 4.33 -5.20
CA VAL A 30 -2.74 3.43 -4.21
C VAL A 30 -2.75 2.00 -4.76
N GLU A 31 -1.97 1.12 -4.15
CA GLU A 31 -1.89 -0.28 -4.53
C GLU A 31 -3.11 -1.08 -4.07
N THR A 32 -3.33 -2.26 -4.64
CA THR A 32 -4.38 -3.20 -4.20
C THR A 32 -4.24 -3.61 -2.73
N SER A 33 -3.04 -3.52 -2.15
CA SER A 33 -2.78 -3.73 -0.72
C SER A 33 -3.27 -2.59 0.18
N GLY A 34 -3.67 -1.45 -0.40
CA GLY A 34 -3.92 -0.19 0.29
C GLY A 34 -2.64 0.63 0.52
N ARG A 35 -1.45 0.15 0.13
CA ARG A 35 -0.22 0.92 0.26
C ARG A 35 -0.30 2.17 -0.63
N ILE A 36 0.00 3.33 -0.04
CA ILE A 36 0.06 4.62 -0.73
C ILE A 36 1.51 5.00 -0.93
N GLY A 37 1.86 5.47 -2.13
CA GLY A 37 3.14 6.11 -2.42
C GLY A 37 2.95 7.44 -3.11
N GLN A 38 3.76 8.43 -2.73
CA GLN A 38 3.86 9.71 -3.43
C GLN A 38 4.93 9.61 -4.52
N LEU A 39 4.58 10.02 -5.74
CA LEU A 39 5.43 9.97 -6.93
C LEU A 39 5.77 11.37 -7.45
N VAL A 40 4.90 12.34 -7.22
CA VAL A 40 5.15 13.77 -7.48
C VAL A 40 4.76 14.55 -6.22
N TRP A 41 5.58 15.52 -5.81
CA TRP A 41 5.29 16.37 -4.67
C TRP A 41 4.05 17.23 -4.92
N ASP A 42 3.22 17.44 -3.90
CA ASP A 42 2.00 18.25 -4.03
C ASP A 42 2.22 19.68 -4.53
N ARG A 43 3.43 20.23 -4.33
CA ARG A 43 3.81 21.57 -4.80
C ARG A 43 4.12 21.60 -6.29
N ASP A 44 4.46 20.46 -6.88
CA ASP A 44 4.84 20.33 -8.28
C ASP A 44 3.61 19.94 -9.11
N THR A 45 3.65 20.20 -10.43
CA THR A 45 2.53 19.87 -11.33
C THR A 45 2.74 18.49 -11.94
N ALA A 46 1.93 17.50 -11.55
CA ALA A 46 1.87 16.21 -12.22
C ALA A 46 1.02 16.27 -13.52
N TRP A 47 1.35 15.42 -14.49
CA TRP A 47 0.70 15.38 -15.81
C TRP A 47 -0.32 14.24 -15.89
N HIS A 48 -1.45 14.35 -15.18
CA HIS A 48 -2.41 13.25 -15.04
C HIS A 48 -3.73 13.47 -15.78
N ALA A 49 -4.24 14.69 -15.87
CA ALA A 49 -5.62 14.95 -16.27
C ALA A 49 -5.82 15.05 -17.79
N GLY A 50 -4.76 15.07 -18.59
CA GLY A 50 -4.83 15.39 -20.02
C GLY A 50 -5.30 16.84 -20.30
N ASN A 51 -5.35 17.68 -19.27
CA ASN A 51 -5.83 19.05 -19.31
C ASN A 51 -4.91 19.92 -18.43
N TRP A 52 -4.24 20.90 -19.03
CA TRP A 52 -3.23 21.70 -18.33
C TRP A 52 -3.80 22.55 -17.19
N ALA A 53 -4.96 23.18 -17.39
CA ALA A 53 -5.63 23.95 -16.35
C ALA A 53 -5.99 23.08 -15.14
N ALA A 54 -6.46 21.86 -15.38
CA ALA A 54 -6.73 20.89 -14.33
C ALA A 54 -5.45 20.41 -13.63
N ASN A 55 -4.38 20.08 -14.38
CA ASN A 55 -3.10 19.64 -13.82
C ASN A 55 -2.51 20.67 -12.85
N THR A 56 -2.51 21.95 -13.23
CA THR A 56 -1.90 23.04 -12.43
C THR A 56 -2.68 23.39 -11.16
N THR A 57 -3.90 22.86 -10.99
CA THR A 57 -4.80 23.20 -9.88
C THR A 57 -5.31 21.97 -9.14
N SER A 58 -4.71 20.79 -9.35
CA SER A 58 -5.20 19.56 -8.74
C SER A 58 -4.13 18.56 -8.37
N ILE A 59 -4.47 17.75 -7.36
CA ILE A 59 -3.76 16.53 -7.01
C ILE A 59 -4.42 15.35 -7.72
N GLY A 60 -3.62 14.57 -8.45
CA GLY A 60 -3.99 13.33 -9.13
C GLY A 60 -3.64 12.10 -8.30
N ILE A 61 -4.60 11.18 -8.13
CA ILE A 61 -4.46 9.95 -7.34
C ILE A 61 -4.85 8.74 -8.20
N GLU A 62 -3.89 7.87 -8.44
CA GLU A 62 -4.05 6.60 -9.16
C GLU A 62 -4.42 5.45 -8.21
N HIS A 63 -5.28 4.55 -8.67
CA HIS A 63 -5.75 3.38 -7.91
C HIS A 63 -5.53 2.10 -8.72
N ALA A 64 -4.96 1.08 -8.10
CA ALA A 64 -4.74 -0.22 -8.73
C ALA A 64 -6.04 -1.05 -8.82
N ASP A 65 -6.34 -1.49 -10.03
CA ASP A 65 -7.40 -2.44 -10.33
C ASP A 65 -6.99 -3.87 -9.93
N ALA A 66 -7.81 -4.49 -9.08
CA ALA A 66 -7.71 -5.91 -8.73
C ALA A 66 -8.29 -6.83 -9.82
N SER A 67 -9.21 -6.33 -10.66
CA SER A 67 -9.74 -7.03 -11.83
C SER A 67 -10.07 -6.05 -12.97
N SER A 68 -10.07 -6.53 -14.21
CA SER A 68 -10.37 -5.74 -15.42
C SER A 68 -11.66 -6.10 -16.14
N ASN A 69 -12.31 -7.21 -15.78
CA ASN A 69 -13.61 -7.58 -16.34
C ASN A 69 -14.52 -8.20 -15.25
N PRO A 70 -15.33 -7.38 -14.54
CA PRO A 70 -15.38 -5.93 -14.62
C PRO A 70 -14.15 -5.26 -13.97
N TRP A 71 -13.91 -3.99 -14.30
CA TRP A 71 -13.00 -3.14 -13.53
C TRP A 71 -13.42 -3.11 -12.06
N LYS A 72 -12.48 -3.36 -11.16
CA LYS A 72 -12.71 -3.32 -9.72
C LYS A 72 -11.41 -3.10 -8.97
N ILE A 73 -11.40 -2.20 -8.01
CA ILE A 73 -10.31 -2.06 -7.03
C ILE A 73 -10.64 -2.84 -5.75
N SER A 74 -9.62 -3.27 -5.00
CA SER A 74 -9.83 -3.97 -3.73
C SER A 74 -10.40 -3.06 -2.64
N ASP A 75 -10.94 -3.66 -1.58
CA ASP A 75 -11.43 -2.89 -0.43
C ASP A 75 -10.33 -2.06 0.26
N ALA A 76 -9.11 -2.60 0.37
CA ALA A 76 -7.99 -1.88 0.96
C ALA A 76 -7.57 -0.66 0.11
N CYS A 77 -7.56 -0.80 -1.21
CA CYS A 77 -7.30 0.31 -2.13
C CYS A 77 -8.43 1.35 -2.06
N LEU A 78 -9.69 0.90 -2.02
CA LEU A 78 -10.87 1.76 -1.93
C LEU A 78 -10.89 2.57 -0.63
N ASP A 79 -10.58 1.94 0.51
CA ASP A 79 -10.56 2.61 1.82
C ASP A 79 -9.39 3.59 1.96
N ASN A 80 -8.15 3.13 1.67
CA ASN A 80 -6.98 4.00 1.84
C ASN A 80 -6.94 5.13 0.81
N GLY A 81 -7.41 4.91 -0.43
CA GLY A 81 -7.57 5.98 -1.40
C GLY A 81 -8.58 7.03 -0.95
N ALA A 82 -9.72 6.59 -0.41
CA ALA A 82 -10.73 7.47 0.14
C ALA A 82 -10.24 8.24 1.38
N HIS A 83 -9.47 7.59 2.25
CA HIS A 83 -8.81 8.23 3.40
C HIS A 83 -7.80 9.30 2.95
N LEU A 84 -6.99 9.01 1.92
CA LEU A 84 -6.06 9.99 1.34
C LEU A 84 -6.79 11.21 0.78
N VAL A 85 -7.88 10.99 0.03
CA VAL A 85 -8.78 12.05 -0.47
C VAL A 85 -9.27 12.93 0.69
N ALA A 86 -9.73 12.32 1.77
CA ALA A 86 -10.17 13.04 2.95
C ALA A 86 -9.04 13.86 3.60
N ALA A 87 -7.84 13.29 3.71
CA ALA A 87 -6.69 13.92 4.35
C ALA A 87 -6.22 15.14 3.55
N ILE A 88 -6.15 15.03 2.23
CA ILE A 88 -5.81 16.13 1.31
C ILE A 88 -6.90 17.22 1.38
N CYS A 89 -8.18 16.86 1.33
CA CYS A 89 -9.29 17.81 1.51
C CYS A 89 -9.18 18.61 2.81
N ARG A 90 -8.87 17.94 3.92
CA ARG A 90 -8.70 18.58 5.22
C ARG A 90 -7.45 19.47 5.26
N TYR A 91 -6.31 18.95 4.83
CA TYR A 91 -5.03 19.66 4.87
C TYR A 91 -5.06 20.96 4.06
N TYR A 92 -5.57 20.91 2.83
CA TYR A 92 -5.71 22.07 1.95
C TYR A 92 -6.99 22.86 2.17
N LYS A 93 -7.78 22.56 3.21
CA LYS A 93 -9.02 23.27 3.55
C LYS A 93 -10.04 23.34 2.39
N LEU A 94 -10.12 22.29 1.58
CA LEU A 94 -11.04 22.19 0.44
C LEU A 94 -12.48 21.85 0.85
N GLY A 95 -12.71 21.63 2.15
CA GLY A 95 -13.99 21.19 2.70
C GLY A 95 -14.22 19.69 2.53
N ARG A 96 -15.38 19.23 3.02
CA ARG A 96 -15.78 17.81 3.02
C ARG A 96 -15.79 17.24 1.59
N PRO A 97 -15.21 16.04 1.34
CA PRO A 97 -15.17 15.43 0.03
C PRO A 97 -16.56 15.30 -0.60
N THR A 98 -16.73 15.94 -1.75
CA THR A 98 -17.98 16.01 -2.51
C THR A 98 -17.64 15.88 -3.98
N TRP A 99 -18.17 14.83 -4.62
CA TRP A 99 -17.94 14.58 -6.04
C TRP A 99 -18.53 15.71 -6.88
N GLY A 100 -17.82 16.13 -7.92
CA GLY A 100 -18.21 17.26 -8.78
C GLY A 100 -17.98 18.64 -8.15
N LYS A 101 -17.43 18.73 -6.93
CA LYS A 101 -17.13 20.00 -6.25
C LYS A 101 -15.64 20.14 -5.90
N ASN A 102 -15.10 19.20 -5.13
CA ASN A 102 -13.69 19.19 -4.73
C ASN A 102 -13.02 17.83 -5.00
N VAL A 103 -13.81 16.80 -5.34
CA VAL A 103 -13.36 15.52 -5.88
C VAL A 103 -13.95 15.35 -7.28
N PHE A 104 -13.13 14.96 -8.24
CA PHE A 104 -13.55 14.75 -9.64
C PHE A 104 -12.91 13.48 -10.18
N GLY A 105 -13.47 12.89 -11.22
CA GLY A 105 -12.84 11.80 -11.97
C GLY A 105 -12.08 12.34 -13.18
N HIS A 106 -11.14 11.56 -13.70
CA HIS A 106 -10.40 11.93 -14.92
C HIS A 106 -11.33 12.23 -16.11
N LYS A 107 -12.41 11.46 -16.28
CA LYS A 107 -13.42 11.67 -17.32
C LYS A 107 -14.12 13.03 -17.28
N ASN A 108 -13.99 13.81 -16.20
CA ASN A 108 -14.48 15.19 -16.17
C ASN A 108 -13.61 16.15 -16.99
N PHE A 109 -12.39 15.75 -17.36
CA PHE A 109 -11.39 16.62 -18.00
C PHE A 109 -10.85 16.06 -19.33
N SER A 110 -10.98 14.76 -19.57
CA SER A 110 -10.55 14.07 -20.79
C SER A 110 -11.58 13.03 -21.22
N ALA A 111 -11.64 12.70 -22.52
CA ALA A 111 -12.45 11.61 -23.02
C ALA A 111 -11.78 10.26 -22.68
N THR A 112 -12.24 9.62 -21.61
CA THR A 112 -11.67 8.37 -21.08
C THR A 112 -12.70 7.57 -20.26
N GLU A 113 -12.50 6.26 -20.13
CA GLU A 113 -13.24 5.40 -19.19
C GLU A 113 -12.84 5.71 -17.73
N CYS A 114 -11.61 6.19 -17.51
CA CYS A 114 -11.06 6.50 -16.19
C CYS A 114 -11.96 7.50 -15.40
N PRO A 115 -12.30 7.22 -14.12
CA PRO A 115 -11.70 6.22 -13.24
C PRO A 115 -12.48 4.90 -13.13
N ALA A 116 -13.16 4.47 -14.20
CA ALA A 116 -13.85 3.20 -14.30
C ALA A 116 -14.80 2.94 -13.11
N SER A 117 -14.54 1.90 -12.30
CA SER A 117 -15.42 1.52 -11.18
C SER A 117 -15.60 2.63 -10.15
N LEU A 118 -14.61 3.51 -9.96
CA LEU A 118 -14.67 4.63 -9.01
C LEU A 118 -15.64 5.75 -9.43
N ALA A 119 -15.99 5.83 -10.71
CA ALA A 119 -17.09 6.66 -11.23
C ALA A 119 -18.32 5.82 -11.62
N GLY A 120 -18.29 4.52 -11.35
CA GLY A 120 -19.35 3.56 -11.64
C GLY A 120 -19.73 2.76 -10.40
N THR A 121 -19.52 1.44 -10.45
CA THR A 121 -20.04 0.49 -9.45
C THR A 121 -19.52 0.70 -8.02
N GLN A 122 -18.32 1.26 -7.84
CA GLN A 122 -17.70 1.52 -6.53
C GLN A 122 -17.79 3.00 -6.10
N HIS A 123 -18.41 3.86 -6.91
CA HIS A 123 -18.49 5.30 -6.67
C HIS A 123 -19.07 5.66 -5.29
N ALA A 124 -20.25 5.12 -4.98
CA ALA A 124 -20.95 5.43 -3.74
C ALA A 124 -20.14 5.02 -2.51
N ALA A 125 -19.53 3.82 -2.55
CA ALA A 125 -18.70 3.32 -1.46
C ALA A 125 -17.43 4.16 -1.26
N TYR A 126 -16.77 4.55 -2.36
CA TYR A 126 -15.58 5.40 -2.30
C TYR A 126 -15.89 6.76 -1.67
N MET A 127 -16.94 7.43 -2.14
CA MET A 127 -17.33 8.74 -1.61
C MET A 127 -17.82 8.68 -0.17
N ALA A 128 -18.56 7.63 0.21
CA ALA A 128 -18.98 7.43 1.60
C ALA A 128 -17.78 7.26 2.54
N ARG A 129 -16.76 6.48 2.15
CA ARG A 129 -15.53 6.31 2.94
C ARG A 129 -14.74 7.62 3.04
N ALA A 130 -14.63 8.37 1.94
CA ALA A 130 -13.88 9.64 1.96
C ALA A 130 -14.55 10.66 2.89
N GLN A 131 -15.87 10.70 2.87
CA GLN A 131 -16.65 11.52 3.76
C GLN A 131 -16.53 11.07 5.22
N TYR A 132 -16.63 9.76 5.48
CA TYR A 132 -16.42 9.18 6.81
C TYR A 132 -15.06 9.57 7.40
N TRP A 133 -13.97 9.38 6.64
CA TRP A 133 -12.62 9.72 7.10
C TRP A 133 -12.46 11.22 7.35
N TYR A 134 -13.04 12.06 6.49
CA TYR A 134 -12.99 13.51 6.69
C TYR A 134 -13.71 13.92 7.97
N ASP A 135 -14.92 13.41 8.18
CA ASP A 135 -15.71 13.70 9.38
C ASP A 135 -14.96 13.20 10.62
N HIS A 136 -14.32 12.02 10.57
CA HIS A 136 -13.51 11.49 11.65
C HIS A 136 -12.28 12.35 11.98
N MET A 137 -11.58 12.88 10.96
CA MET A 137 -10.40 13.75 11.17
C MET A 137 -10.74 15.18 11.60
N THR A 138 -11.96 15.64 11.32
CA THR A 138 -12.41 17.01 11.66
C THR A 138 -13.23 17.08 12.94
N SER A 139 -13.81 15.96 13.37
CA SER A 139 -14.35 15.83 14.72
C SER A 139 -13.20 16.00 15.71
N ASN A 140 -13.38 16.82 16.77
CA ASN A 140 -12.42 17.00 17.87
C ASN A 140 -12.23 15.74 18.74
N THR A 141 -12.55 14.57 18.21
CA THR A 141 -12.21 13.29 18.81
C THR A 141 -10.73 13.08 18.57
N PRO A 142 -9.89 12.94 19.62
CA PRO A 142 -8.50 12.56 19.44
C PRO A 142 -8.48 11.33 18.54
N ALA A 143 -7.64 11.37 17.49
CA ALA A 143 -7.42 10.19 16.67
C ALA A 143 -7.16 9.00 17.62
N PRO A 144 -7.80 7.84 17.42
CA PRO A 144 -7.38 6.63 18.10
C PRO A 144 -5.87 6.55 17.93
N ALA A 145 -5.13 6.29 19.01
CA ALA A 145 -3.70 6.03 18.90
C ALA A 145 -3.48 5.08 17.71
N PRO A 146 -2.49 5.33 16.83
CA PRO A 146 -2.29 4.52 15.64
C PRO A 146 -2.38 3.06 16.05
N ALA A 147 -3.25 2.29 15.37
CA ALA A 147 -3.42 0.88 15.67
C ALA A 147 -2.00 0.28 15.79
N PRO A 148 -1.70 -0.44 16.88
CA PRO A 148 -0.36 -0.96 17.09
C PRO A 148 0.03 -1.68 15.81
N LYS A 149 1.19 -1.29 15.24
CA LYS A 149 1.79 -1.97 14.08
C LYS A 149 1.60 -3.47 14.32
N PRO A 150 0.97 -4.23 13.39
CA PRO A 150 0.69 -5.64 13.63
C PRO A 150 1.97 -6.27 14.15
N ALA A 151 1.88 -6.84 15.35
CA ALA A 151 3.01 -7.47 15.99
C ALA A 151 3.60 -8.44 14.96
N PRO A 152 4.94 -8.50 14.80
CA PRO A 152 5.53 -9.52 13.95
C PRO A 152 4.93 -10.85 14.39
N THR A 153 4.33 -11.56 13.44
CA THR A 153 3.87 -12.92 13.69
C THR A 153 5.01 -13.66 14.37
N PRO A 154 4.78 -14.39 15.49
CA PRO A 154 5.85 -15.11 16.15
C PRO A 154 6.52 -15.99 15.10
N LYS A 155 7.79 -15.73 14.81
CA LYS A 155 8.59 -16.63 13.99
C LYS A 155 8.48 -18.01 14.64
N PRO A 156 8.13 -19.08 13.91
CA PRO A 156 8.06 -20.41 14.48
C PRO A 156 9.35 -20.66 15.27
N ALA A 157 9.21 -21.06 16.53
CA ALA A 157 10.35 -21.35 17.36
C ALA A 157 11.24 -22.37 16.64
N PRO A 158 12.57 -22.18 16.61
CA PRO A 158 13.47 -23.13 15.95
C PRO A 158 13.26 -24.52 16.52
N ASN A 159 13.00 -25.51 15.65
CA ASN A 159 12.91 -26.90 16.06
C ASN A 159 14.33 -27.44 16.37
N ILE A 160 14.68 -27.43 17.66
CA ILE A 160 16.02 -27.80 18.15
C ILE A 160 16.36 -29.26 17.83
N ASP A 161 15.39 -30.17 17.82
CA ASP A 161 15.60 -31.57 17.44
C ASP A 161 16.03 -31.70 15.98
N ALA A 162 15.30 -31.04 15.07
CA ALA A 162 15.62 -31.09 13.64
C ALA A 162 17.00 -30.47 13.34
N LEU A 163 17.36 -29.39 14.04
CA LEU A 163 18.68 -28.78 13.94
C LEU A 163 19.79 -29.70 14.48
N ALA A 164 19.54 -30.40 15.58
CA ALA A 164 20.48 -31.37 16.15
C ALA A 164 20.72 -32.55 15.20
N ASP A 165 19.67 -33.08 14.58
CA ASP A 165 19.78 -34.16 13.60
C ASP A 165 20.58 -33.71 12.37
N ALA A 166 20.37 -32.49 11.89
CA ALA A 166 21.13 -31.92 10.78
C ALA A 166 22.61 -31.68 11.14
N VAL A 167 22.92 -31.34 12.39
CA VAL A 167 24.30 -31.26 12.89
C VAL A 167 24.96 -32.64 12.92
N ILE A 168 24.25 -33.67 13.38
CA ILE A 168 24.74 -35.06 13.39
C ILE A 168 25.02 -35.55 11.96
N ARG A 169 24.18 -35.16 10.99
CA ARG A 169 24.39 -35.42 9.55
C ARG A 169 25.53 -34.58 8.92
N GLY A 170 26.12 -33.64 9.65
CA GLY A 170 27.27 -32.84 9.19
C GLY A 170 26.91 -31.54 8.44
N GLU A 171 25.63 -31.17 8.33
CA GLU A 171 25.17 -30.04 7.50
C GLU A 171 25.60 -28.65 8.02
N TYR A 172 26.06 -28.60 9.27
CA TYR A 172 26.43 -27.36 9.98
C TYR A 172 27.94 -27.22 10.21
N GLY A 173 28.76 -28.10 9.67
CA GLY A 173 30.22 -28.08 9.87
C GLY A 173 30.64 -28.32 11.33
N ASN A 174 31.87 -27.93 11.68
CA ASN A 174 32.46 -28.13 13.00
C ASN A 174 32.93 -26.81 13.66
N GLY A 175 33.17 -26.86 14.97
CA GLY A 175 33.75 -25.74 15.73
C GLY A 175 33.04 -24.39 15.52
N ASN A 176 33.81 -23.38 15.11
CA ASN A 176 33.34 -22.00 14.90
C ASN A 176 32.34 -21.87 13.76
N GLU A 177 32.42 -22.72 12.74
CA GLU A 177 31.48 -22.70 11.62
C GLU A 177 30.08 -23.09 12.06
N ARG A 178 29.97 -24.14 12.89
CA ARG A 178 28.71 -24.58 13.49
C ARG A 178 28.10 -23.49 14.36
N ARG A 179 28.92 -22.82 15.18
CA ARG A 179 28.49 -21.70 16.03
C ARG A 179 27.99 -20.52 15.20
N ARG A 180 28.67 -20.18 14.11
CA ARG A 180 28.24 -19.13 13.18
C ARG A 180 26.92 -19.46 12.49
N ARG A 181 26.75 -20.70 12.01
CA ARG A 181 25.55 -21.14 11.25
C ARG A 181 24.31 -21.30 12.14
N LEU A 182 24.47 -21.79 13.38
CA LEU A 182 23.36 -21.96 14.33
C LEU A 182 23.00 -20.68 15.09
N GLY A 183 23.92 -19.72 15.16
CA GLY A 183 23.72 -18.44 15.83
C GLY A 183 23.29 -18.64 17.28
N SER A 184 22.22 -17.96 17.69
CA SER A 184 21.66 -18.03 19.05
C SER A 184 21.16 -19.42 19.45
N ASN A 185 20.95 -20.33 18.50
CA ASN A 185 20.48 -21.70 18.79
C ASN A 185 21.63 -22.66 19.11
N TYR A 186 22.89 -22.23 18.97
CA TYR A 186 24.06 -23.11 19.08
C TYR A 186 24.08 -23.91 20.39
N ASP A 187 23.92 -23.27 21.55
CA ASP A 187 24.04 -23.95 22.84
C ASP A 187 22.92 -24.99 23.05
N ALA A 188 21.69 -24.66 22.65
CA ALA A 188 20.54 -25.55 22.75
C ALA A 188 20.68 -26.75 21.81
N VAL A 189 21.08 -26.52 20.57
CA VAL A 189 21.31 -27.57 19.57
C VAL A 189 22.49 -28.44 19.96
N GLN A 190 23.59 -27.85 20.44
CA GLN A 190 24.78 -28.62 20.83
C GLN A 190 24.53 -29.48 22.07
N ARG A 191 23.76 -29.00 23.05
CA ARG A 191 23.29 -29.81 24.18
C ARG A 191 22.47 -31.00 23.68
N ARG A 192 21.54 -30.77 22.74
CA ARG A 192 20.69 -31.81 22.18
C ARG A 192 21.45 -32.85 21.35
N VAL A 193 22.45 -32.43 20.59
CA VAL A 193 23.41 -33.32 19.90
C VAL A 193 24.14 -34.20 20.91
N ASN A 194 24.62 -33.61 22.02
CA ASN A 194 25.32 -34.35 23.06
C ASN A 194 24.41 -35.37 23.77
N GLU A 195 23.12 -35.09 23.94
CA GLU A 195 22.15 -36.06 24.43
C GLU A 195 21.94 -37.23 23.45
N LYS A 196 21.76 -36.93 22.16
CA LYS A 196 21.51 -37.94 21.11
C LYS A 196 22.69 -38.88 20.87
N LEU A 197 23.93 -38.45 21.12
CA LEU A 197 25.15 -39.25 20.93
C LEU A 197 25.62 -39.99 22.18
N ARG A 198 24.87 -39.92 23.30
CA ARG A 198 25.15 -40.64 24.56
C ARG A 198 24.50 -42.04 24.63
N HIS A 199 23.86 -42.47 23.56
CA HIS A 199 23.26 -43.80 23.38
C HIS A 199 23.83 -44.43 22.10
#